data_AF-A0AAN9JMV6-F1
#
_entry.id   AF-A0AAN9JMV6-F1
#
_cell.length_a   1.000
_cell.length_b   1.000
_cell.length_c   1.000
_cell.angle_alpha   90.00
_cell.angle_beta   90.00
_cell.angle_gamma   90.00
#
_symmetry.space_group_name_H-M   'P 1'
#
loop_
_entity.id
_entity.type
_entity.pdbx_description
1 polymer ?
#
loop_
_entity_poly.entity_id
_entity_poly.type
_entity_poly.pdbx_seq_one_letter_code
_entity_poly.pdbx_strand_id
1 'polypeptide(L)'
;MRLGEMWEELDEGYVSKTTTNRFTYNPQNPKSICFAVAGLTQRRARDQKKMTTRFKKNRKKRGHVSAGHGRIGKHRKHPGGRGNAGGMHHHRILFDKYHPGYFGKVGMRYFHKLRNKFHCPILNIDKLWSLVPQDVKEKASKDTAKAPLIDVTQFGYFKVLGKGVLPQNQPIVVKAKLVSKIAEKKIKEAGGAIVLTA
;
A
#
# COMPACT_ATOMS: atom_id res chain seq x y z
N MET A 1 -64.04 -8.29 1.30
CA MET A 1 -64.15 -9.74 1.60
C MET A 1 -62.76 -10.24 1.95
N ARG A 2 -62.70 -11.08 2.98
CA ARG A 2 -61.51 -11.63 3.62
C ARG A 2 -61.10 -12.94 2.90
N LEU A 3 -59.81 -13.25 3.04
CA LEU A 3 -59.19 -14.59 3.12
C LEU A 3 -59.03 -15.42 1.84
N GLY A 4 -57.80 -15.94 1.70
CA GLY A 4 -57.37 -16.90 0.68
C GLY A 4 -55.85 -17.00 0.64
N GLU A 5 -55.25 -17.59 1.68
CA GLU A 5 -53.84 -17.96 1.79
C GLU A 5 -53.49 -19.15 0.87
N MET A 6 -52.20 -19.33 0.54
CA MET A 6 -51.38 -20.51 0.92
C MET A 6 -50.30 -20.90 -0.13
N TRP A 7 -49.10 -21.21 0.39
CA TRP A 7 -47.88 -21.85 -0.18
C TRP A 7 -46.81 -20.93 -0.81
N GLU A 8 -45.62 -20.66 -0.22
CA GLU A 8 -44.45 -21.54 0.16
C GLU A 8 -43.90 -22.32 -1.07
N GLU A 9 -42.62 -22.36 -1.46
CA GLU A 9 -41.33 -22.19 -0.75
C GLU A 9 -40.13 -22.22 -1.78
N LEU A 10 -38.92 -21.80 -1.34
CA LEU A 10 -37.54 -22.10 -1.88
C LEU A 10 -37.04 -21.40 -3.17
N ASP A 11 -35.80 -20.92 -3.33
CA ASP A 11 -34.63 -20.69 -2.46
C ASP A 11 -33.55 -19.90 -3.27
N GLU A 12 -32.52 -19.38 -2.58
CA GLU A 12 -31.21 -18.89 -3.11
C GLU A 12 -31.18 -17.62 -4.01
N GLY A 13 -30.40 -16.56 -3.74
CA GLY A 13 -29.30 -16.34 -2.83
C GLY A 13 -28.70 -14.93 -3.03
N TYR A 14 -27.62 -14.66 -2.27
CA TYR A 14 -26.81 -13.42 -2.22
C TYR A 14 -27.26 -12.30 -1.27
N VAL A 15 -27.25 -12.60 0.04
CA VAL A 15 -27.08 -11.59 1.10
C VAL A 15 -25.58 -11.29 1.24
N SER A 16 -25.17 -10.07 0.91
CA SER A 16 -23.84 -9.56 1.20
C SER A 16 -23.60 -9.58 2.71
N LYS A 17 -22.55 -10.27 3.16
CA LYS A 17 -22.08 -10.29 4.55
C LYS A 17 -21.74 -8.85 4.99
N THR A 18 -22.70 -8.19 5.64
CA THR A 18 -22.41 -7.04 6.50
C THR A 18 -21.58 -7.55 7.65
N THR A 19 -20.29 -7.21 7.65
CA THR A 19 -19.44 -7.32 8.83
C THR A 19 -20.01 -6.38 9.89
N THR A 20 -20.95 -6.87 10.69
CA THR A 20 -21.31 -6.27 11.97
C THR A 20 -20.04 -6.13 12.77
N ASN A 21 -19.66 -4.88 13.07
CA ASN A 21 -18.69 -4.55 14.11
C ASN A 21 -19.16 -5.21 15.41
N ARG A 22 -18.62 -6.37 15.72
CA ARG A 22 -18.88 -7.06 16.98
C ARG A 22 -17.97 -6.41 18.02
N PHE A 23 -18.53 -5.48 18.79
CA PHE A 23 -17.90 -5.00 20.01
C PHE A 23 -17.74 -6.19 20.96
N THR A 24 -16.51 -6.60 21.24
CA THR A 24 -16.22 -7.56 22.31
C THR A 24 -16.06 -6.77 23.61
N TYR A 25 -17.07 -6.84 24.47
CA TYR A 25 -17.01 -6.42 25.87
C TYR A 25 -16.21 -7.45 26.66
N ASN A 26 -15.14 -7.03 27.34
CA ASN A 26 -14.39 -7.89 28.28
C ASN A 26 -14.95 -7.68 29.70
N PRO A 27 -15.63 -8.67 30.31
CA PRO A 27 -16.35 -8.51 31.57
C PRO A 27 -15.47 -8.51 32.84
N GLN A 28 -14.13 -8.51 32.74
CA GLN A 28 -13.26 -8.63 33.91
C GLN A 28 -12.53 -7.34 34.37
N ASN A 29 -12.70 -6.18 33.71
CA ASN A 29 -12.17 -4.90 34.25
C ASN A 29 -12.90 -3.65 33.70
N PRO A 30 -13.86 -3.06 34.44
CA PRO A 30 -14.70 -1.97 33.94
C PRO A 30 -14.08 -0.56 33.99
N LYS A 31 -12.76 -0.38 34.17
CA LYS A 31 -12.14 0.96 34.32
C LYS A 31 -10.92 1.29 33.44
N SER A 32 -10.53 0.48 32.47
CA SER A 32 -9.44 0.85 31.55
C SER A 32 -9.95 1.39 30.21
N ILE A 33 -10.22 2.70 30.14
CA ILE A 33 -10.30 3.42 28.87
C ILE A 33 -8.87 3.62 28.38
N CYS A 34 -8.38 2.71 27.56
CA CYS A 34 -7.08 2.87 26.91
C CYS A 34 -7.21 3.83 25.72
N PHE A 35 -6.71 5.06 25.90
CA PHE A 35 -6.48 6.00 24.81
C PHE A 35 -5.40 5.45 23.87
N ALA A 36 -5.79 5.01 22.68
CA ALA A 36 -4.85 4.76 21.60
C ALA A 36 -4.44 6.11 20.98
N VAL A 37 -3.22 6.55 21.27
CA VAL A 37 -2.56 7.64 20.54
C VAL A 37 -2.20 7.11 19.15
N ALA A 38 -3.16 7.25 18.22
CA ALA A 38 -2.91 7.02 16.80
C ALA A 38 -2.03 8.16 16.27
N GLY A 39 -0.74 7.85 16.08
CA GLY A 39 0.21 8.73 15.43
C GLY A 39 -0.34 9.29 14.12
N LEU A 40 -0.16 10.60 13.96
CA LEU A 40 -0.46 11.40 12.78
C LEU A 40 0.22 10.81 11.52
N THR A 41 -0.43 9.85 10.90
CA THR A 41 -0.37 9.70 9.45
C THR A 41 -1.79 9.89 8.93
N GLN A 42 -2.24 11.15 9.00
CA GLN A 42 -3.30 11.66 8.13
C GLN A 42 -2.81 11.56 6.68
N ARG A 43 -2.79 10.34 6.13
CA ARG A 43 -3.01 10.14 4.71
C ARG A 43 -4.38 10.72 4.48
N ARG A 44 -4.40 11.96 3.98
CA ARG A 44 -5.55 12.70 3.47
C ARG A 44 -6.63 11.70 3.05
N ALA A 45 -7.57 11.45 3.94
CA ALA A 45 -8.87 10.93 3.55
C ALA A 45 -9.39 12.02 2.62
N ARG A 46 -9.22 11.79 1.30
CA ARG A 46 -9.73 12.69 0.29
C ARG A 46 -11.19 12.85 0.62
N ASP A 47 -11.55 14.07 0.98
CA ASP A 47 -12.90 14.54 1.23
C ASP A 47 -13.79 13.98 0.11
N GLN A 48 -14.44 12.85 0.35
CA GLN A 48 -15.47 12.31 -0.51
C GLN A 48 -16.75 13.11 -0.26
N LYS A 49 -16.66 14.44 -0.39
CA LYS A 49 -17.83 15.24 -0.68
C LYS A 49 -18.31 14.77 -2.04
N LYS A 50 -19.31 13.87 -2.00
CA LYS A 50 -20.24 13.58 -3.09
C LYS A 50 -20.45 14.90 -3.83
N MET A 51 -19.98 15.02 -5.07
CA MET A 51 -19.97 16.27 -5.84
C MET A 51 -21.41 16.78 -6.00
N THR A 52 -21.89 17.53 -5.00
CA THR A 52 -23.24 18.08 -4.99
C THR A 52 -23.35 19.03 -6.18
N THR A 53 -24.49 18.98 -6.86
CA THR A 53 -24.71 19.73 -8.11
C THR A 53 -24.47 21.23 -7.98
N ARG A 54 -24.55 21.76 -6.75
CA ARG A 54 -24.29 23.16 -6.38
C ARG A 54 -22.87 23.63 -6.67
N PHE A 55 -21.84 22.81 -6.43
CA PHE A 55 -20.43 23.23 -6.62
C PHE A 55 -19.94 23.07 -8.06
N LYS A 56 -20.77 22.54 -8.98
CA LYS A 56 -20.40 22.40 -10.39
C LYS A 56 -20.27 23.78 -11.04
N LYS A 57 -19.11 24.06 -11.64
CA LYS A 57 -18.82 25.30 -12.39
C LYS A 57 -19.88 25.69 -13.41
N ASN A 58 -20.59 24.70 -13.97
CA ASN A 58 -21.65 24.92 -14.96
C ASN A 58 -22.89 25.65 -14.39
N ARG A 59 -23.13 25.64 -13.07
CA ARG A 59 -24.27 26.36 -12.48
C ARG A 59 -24.16 27.87 -12.65
N LYS A 60 -22.97 28.43 -12.42
CA LYS A 60 -22.68 29.86 -12.60
C LYS A 60 -22.64 30.30 -14.07
N LYS A 61 -22.65 29.35 -15.02
CA LYS A 61 -22.48 29.63 -16.45
C LYS A 61 -23.80 29.69 -17.24
N ARG A 62 -24.95 29.53 -16.58
CA ARG A 62 -26.28 29.71 -17.22
C ARG A 62 -26.46 31.18 -17.59
N GLY A 63 -26.99 31.45 -18.79
CA GLY A 63 -27.09 32.81 -19.34
C GLY A 63 -25.83 33.29 -20.08
N HIS A 64 -24.70 32.59 -19.98
CA HIS A 64 -23.53 32.90 -20.81
C HIS A 64 -23.59 32.16 -22.16
N VAL A 65 -23.33 32.89 -23.24
CA VAL A 65 -23.48 32.42 -24.63
C VAL A 65 -22.66 31.16 -24.97
N SER A 66 -21.44 31.01 -24.42
CA SER A 66 -20.52 29.90 -24.79
C SER A 66 -20.01 29.06 -23.61
N ALA A 67 -20.58 29.25 -22.41
CA ALA A 67 -20.21 28.53 -21.18
C ALA A 67 -18.68 28.44 -20.91
N GLY A 68 -17.89 29.42 -21.37
CA GLY A 68 -16.44 29.48 -21.17
C GLY A 68 -15.61 28.65 -22.16
N HIS A 69 -16.14 28.34 -23.34
CA HIS A 69 -15.39 27.69 -24.44
C HIS A 69 -15.01 28.66 -25.58
N GLY A 70 -15.06 29.97 -25.32
CA GLY A 70 -14.77 31.02 -26.31
C GLY A 70 -15.88 31.23 -27.36
N ARG A 71 -15.83 32.34 -28.10
CA ARG A 71 -16.81 32.63 -29.19
C ARG A 71 -16.39 32.06 -30.55
N ILE A 72 -15.08 32.15 -30.87
CA ILE A 72 -14.53 31.81 -32.19
C ILE A 72 -14.15 30.32 -32.26
N GLY A 73 -13.23 29.85 -31.39
CA GLY A 73 -12.74 28.48 -31.42
C GLY A 73 -13.80 27.41 -31.12
N LYS A 74 -14.72 27.71 -30.19
CA LYS A 74 -15.85 26.88 -29.73
C LYS A 74 -15.44 25.47 -29.24
N HIS A 75 -16.32 24.85 -28.46
CA HIS A 75 -16.13 23.44 -28.09
C HIS A 75 -16.58 22.54 -29.26
N ARG A 76 -15.63 21.80 -29.85
CA ARG A 76 -15.89 20.81 -30.90
C ARG A 76 -15.60 19.39 -30.39
N LYS A 77 -16.10 18.37 -31.10
CA LYS A 77 -16.08 16.97 -30.62
C LYS A 77 -14.65 16.43 -30.40
N HIS A 78 -13.78 16.46 -31.41
CA HIS A 78 -12.40 15.94 -31.32
C HIS A 78 -11.45 16.73 -32.24
N PRO A 79 -10.83 17.83 -31.79
CA PRO A 79 -10.01 18.67 -32.65
C PRO A 79 -8.65 18.05 -33.03
N GLY A 80 -8.12 17.13 -32.21
CA GLY A 80 -6.78 16.54 -32.41
C GLY A 80 -6.78 15.02 -32.51
N GLY A 81 -7.94 14.41 -32.80
CA GLY A 81 -8.15 12.96 -32.72
C GLY A 81 -8.71 12.49 -31.37
N ARG A 82 -8.83 11.18 -31.22
CA ARG A 82 -9.32 10.52 -29.99
C ARG A 82 -8.17 9.80 -29.29
N GLY A 83 -8.14 9.85 -27.97
CA GLY A 83 -7.09 9.22 -27.17
C GLY A 83 -5.70 9.79 -27.47
N ASN A 84 -4.70 8.91 -27.58
CA ASN A 84 -3.30 9.28 -27.81
C ASN A 84 -2.93 9.34 -29.31
N ALA A 85 -3.91 9.59 -30.19
CA ALA A 85 -3.67 9.72 -31.63
C ALA A 85 -2.72 10.89 -31.93
N GLY A 86 -1.87 10.75 -32.95
CA GLY A 86 -0.98 11.82 -33.40
C GLY A 86 0.27 12.04 -32.53
N GLY A 87 0.60 11.11 -31.63
CA GLY A 87 1.72 11.29 -30.70
C GLY A 87 3.11 11.37 -31.35
N MET A 88 3.28 10.95 -32.61
CA MET A 88 4.50 11.19 -33.40
C MET A 88 4.38 12.33 -34.42
N HIS A 89 3.16 12.85 -34.61
CA HIS A 89 2.85 13.84 -35.65
C HIS A 89 2.47 15.17 -34.98
N HIS A 90 1.20 15.56 -35.02
CA HIS A 90 0.73 16.86 -34.51
C HIS A 90 0.73 16.99 -32.99
N HIS A 91 0.79 15.89 -32.23
CA HIS A 91 0.99 15.90 -30.77
C HIS A 91 2.40 15.49 -30.35
N ARG A 92 3.35 15.44 -31.28
CA ARG A 92 4.75 15.06 -31.00
C ARG A 92 5.38 15.85 -29.87
N ILE A 93 5.17 17.17 -29.87
CA ILE A 93 5.73 18.08 -28.86
C ILE A 93 5.29 17.67 -27.44
N LEU A 94 4.06 17.16 -27.27
CA LEU A 94 3.57 16.70 -25.96
C LEU A 94 4.31 15.45 -25.49
N PHE A 95 4.53 14.49 -26.39
CA PHE A 95 5.20 13.23 -26.06
C PHE A 95 6.70 13.42 -25.85
N ASP A 96 7.37 14.17 -26.71
CA ASP A 96 8.80 14.43 -26.58
C ASP A 96 9.12 15.20 -25.30
N LYS A 97 8.25 16.15 -24.90
CA LYS A 97 8.48 16.99 -23.73
C LYS A 97 8.16 16.32 -22.40
N TYR A 98 7.04 15.61 -22.32
CA TYR A 98 6.52 15.09 -21.04
C TYR A 98 6.64 13.58 -20.88
N HIS A 99 6.76 12.83 -21.98
CA HIS A 99 6.78 11.38 -21.96
C HIS A 99 7.89 10.82 -22.88
N PRO A 100 9.16 11.21 -22.66
CA PRO A 100 10.26 10.66 -23.43
C PRO A 100 10.34 9.14 -23.21
N GLY A 101 10.52 8.39 -24.31
CA GLY A 101 10.56 6.92 -24.27
C GLY A 101 9.19 6.23 -24.29
N TYR A 102 8.09 6.98 -24.47
CA TYR A 102 6.77 6.36 -24.70
C TYR A 102 6.74 5.52 -25.98
N PHE A 103 7.40 6.01 -27.03
CA PHE A 103 7.58 5.27 -28.27
C PHE A 103 8.92 4.54 -28.27
N GLY A 104 8.89 3.26 -28.65
CA GLY A 104 10.07 2.40 -28.73
C GLY A 104 9.83 1.02 -28.12
N LYS A 105 10.78 0.12 -28.32
CA LYS A 105 10.82 -1.19 -27.67
C LYS A 105 12.09 -1.27 -26.84
N VAL A 106 11.97 -1.72 -25.58
CA VAL A 106 13.11 -1.89 -24.67
C VAL A 106 13.00 -3.25 -23.99
N GLY A 107 14.13 -3.97 -23.90
CA GLY A 107 14.26 -5.22 -23.15
C GLY A 107 13.66 -6.46 -23.83
N MET A 108 13.73 -7.59 -23.13
CA MET A 108 13.22 -8.89 -23.58
C MET A 108 11.84 -9.19 -22.97
N ARG A 109 10.95 -9.84 -23.75
CA ARG A 109 9.61 -10.22 -23.29
C ARG A 109 9.70 -11.46 -22.39
N TYR A 110 9.23 -11.35 -21.14
CA TYR A 110 9.06 -12.49 -20.24
C TYR A 110 7.63 -13.03 -20.35
N PHE A 111 7.45 -14.22 -20.90
CA PHE A 111 6.15 -14.87 -21.03
C PHE A 111 5.69 -15.46 -19.69
N HIS A 112 4.38 -15.40 -19.40
CA HIS A 112 3.76 -15.96 -18.18
C HIS A 112 4.51 -15.61 -16.88
N LYS A 113 4.71 -14.31 -16.62
CA LYS A 113 5.40 -13.84 -15.42
C LYS A 113 4.59 -14.14 -14.14
N LEU A 114 4.92 -15.25 -13.48
CA LEU A 114 4.37 -15.61 -12.17
C LEU A 114 4.98 -14.73 -11.08
N ARG A 115 4.20 -13.81 -10.52
CA ARG A 115 4.67 -12.84 -9.51
C ARG A 115 5.20 -13.51 -8.25
N ASN A 116 4.64 -14.66 -7.87
CA ASN A 116 5.02 -15.39 -6.65
C ASN A 116 6.49 -15.87 -6.69
N LYS A 117 6.99 -16.27 -7.88
CA LYS A 117 8.39 -16.69 -8.05
C LYS A 117 9.38 -15.54 -7.88
N PHE A 118 8.97 -14.32 -8.24
CA PHE A 118 9.79 -13.10 -8.14
C PHE A 118 9.51 -12.30 -6.87
N HIS A 119 8.69 -12.83 -5.96
CA HIS A 119 8.33 -12.15 -4.74
C HIS A 119 9.52 -12.17 -3.79
N CYS A 120 10.29 -11.08 -3.76
CA CYS A 120 11.44 -10.89 -2.87
C CYS A 120 11.29 -9.56 -2.11
N PRO A 121 10.37 -9.48 -1.14
CA PRO A 121 10.23 -8.32 -0.27
C PRO A 121 11.52 -8.09 0.54
N ILE A 122 11.89 -6.82 0.63
CA ILE A 122 13.17 -6.35 1.14
C ILE A 122 12.98 -5.72 2.51
N LEU A 123 13.87 -6.08 3.45
CA LEU A 123 14.03 -5.43 4.73
C LEU A 123 15.44 -4.83 4.84
N ASN A 124 15.54 -3.64 5.41
CA ASN A 124 16.83 -3.02 5.73
C ASN A 124 17.17 -3.26 7.21
N ILE A 125 18.47 -3.22 7.50
CA ILE A 125 19.02 -3.44 8.84
C ILE A 125 18.45 -2.49 9.91
N ASP A 126 18.23 -1.22 9.57
CA ASP A 126 17.62 -0.20 10.44
C ASP A 126 16.28 -0.63 11.07
N LYS A 127 15.49 -1.42 10.33
CA LYS A 127 14.16 -1.84 10.73
C LYS A 127 14.12 -3.18 11.45
N LEU A 128 15.23 -3.91 11.54
CA LEU A 128 15.27 -5.22 12.23
C LEU A 128 14.82 -5.08 13.68
N TRP A 129 15.32 -4.07 14.39
CA TRP A 129 14.93 -3.85 15.79
C TRP A 129 13.46 -3.45 15.94
N SER A 130 12.85 -2.85 14.92
CA SER A 130 11.42 -2.47 14.98
C SER A 130 10.47 -3.68 14.90
N LEU A 131 10.93 -4.81 14.36
CA LEU A 131 10.12 -6.04 14.25
C LEU A 131 9.98 -6.79 15.58
N VAL A 132 10.89 -6.53 16.53
CA VAL A 132 10.87 -7.18 17.83
C VAL A 132 9.81 -6.51 18.73
N PRO A 133 8.91 -7.27 19.37
CA PRO A 133 7.95 -6.72 20.32
C PRO A 133 8.65 -6.13 21.56
N GLN A 134 8.02 -5.15 22.20
CA GLN A 134 8.61 -4.37 23.31
C GLN A 134 9.11 -5.28 24.45
N ASP A 135 8.32 -6.29 24.82
CA ASP A 135 8.62 -7.22 25.92
C ASP A 135 9.92 -8.01 25.69
N VAL A 136 10.22 -8.36 24.43
CA VAL A 136 11.43 -9.09 24.06
C VAL A 136 12.63 -8.15 24.00
N LYS A 137 12.44 -6.89 23.59
CA LYS A 137 13.48 -5.86 23.62
C LYS A 137 13.96 -5.56 25.03
N GLU A 138 13.03 -5.48 25.98
CA GLU A 138 13.36 -5.21 27.38
C GLU A 138 14.14 -6.37 28.01
N LYS A 139 13.78 -7.62 27.68
CA LYS A 139 14.53 -8.82 28.11
C LYS A 139 15.93 -8.87 27.50
N ALA A 140 16.04 -8.59 26.20
CA ALA A 140 17.33 -8.54 25.50
C ALA A 140 18.24 -7.40 25.97
N SER A 141 17.66 -6.32 26.52
CA SER A 141 18.43 -5.20 27.09
C SER A 141 18.95 -5.50 28.50
N LYS A 142 18.32 -6.43 29.22
CA LYS A 142 18.74 -6.86 30.57
C LYS A 142 19.78 -7.97 30.52
N ASP A 143 19.63 -8.93 29.60
CA ASP A 143 20.52 -10.08 29.47
C ASP A 143 21.31 -10.04 28.15
N THR A 144 22.49 -9.42 28.15
CA THR A 144 23.38 -9.34 26.96
C THR A 144 23.81 -10.72 26.44
N ALA A 145 23.75 -11.76 27.28
CA ALA A 145 24.12 -13.13 26.91
C ALA A 145 23.10 -13.82 25.98
N LYS A 146 21.86 -13.33 25.90
CA LYS A 146 20.79 -13.94 25.10
C LYS A 146 20.35 -13.02 23.96
N ALA A 147 20.83 -13.29 22.75
CA ALA A 147 20.45 -12.55 21.56
C ALA A 147 19.07 -12.99 21.02
N PRO A 148 18.17 -12.05 20.65
CA PRO A 148 16.90 -12.39 20.03
C PRO A 148 17.10 -12.95 18.61
N LEU A 149 16.41 -14.06 18.32
CA LEU A 149 16.29 -14.62 16.99
C LEU A 149 15.15 -13.92 16.25
N ILE A 150 15.49 -13.18 15.19
CA ILE A 150 14.52 -12.51 14.32
C ILE A 150 14.36 -13.34 13.04
N ASP A 151 13.23 -14.04 12.95
CA ASP A 151 12.83 -14.71 11.71
C ASP A 151 12.10 -13.74 10.79
N VAL A 152 12.83 -13.24 9.79
CA VAL A 152 12.29 -12.25 8.87
C VAL A 152 11.27 -12.86 7.90
N THR A 153 11.29 -14.18 7.72
CA THR A 153 10.39 -14.88 6.81
C THR A 153 8.95 -14.92 7.34
N GLN A 154 8.78 -14.98 8.66
CA GLN A 154 7.47 -14.93 9.32
C GLN A 154 6.78 -13.57 9.12
N PHE A 155 7.57 -12.49 9.08
CA PHE A 155 7.10 -11.15 8.77
C PHE A 155 6.93 -10.90 7.25
N GLY A 156 7.14 -11.93 6.43
CA GLY A 156 6.97 -11.86 4.99
C GLY A 156 8.09 -11.11 4.26
N TYR A 157 9.31 -11.06 4.81
CA TYR A 157 10.49 -10.52 4.12
C TYR A 157 11.49 -11.62 3.78
N PHE A 158 12.10 -11.56 2.60
CA PHE A 158 13.03 -12.59 2.14
C PHE A 158 14.47 -12.10 1.97
N LYS A 159 14.67 -10.81 1.72
CA LYS A 159 16.00 -10.23 1.48
C LYS A 159 16.35 -9.15 2.50
N VAL A 160 17.50 -9.28 3.17
CA VAL A 160 18.03 -8.28 4.10
C VAL A 160 19.13 -7.45 3.42
N LEU A 161 19.01 -6.11 3.50
CA LEU A 161 19.96 -5.14 2.93
C LEU A 161 20.59 -4.25 4.02
N GLY A 162 21.82 -3.81 3.76
CA GLY A 162 22.68 -3.13 4.75
C GLY A 162 22.51 -1.62 4.89
N LYS A 163 21.35 -1.06 4.54
CA LYS A 163 21.08 0.38 4.75
C LYS A 163 20.83 0.64 6.24
N GLY A 164 21.46 1.68 6.79
CA GLY A 164 21.35 2.06 8.20
C GLY A 164 22.43 1.43 9.09
N VAL A 165 22.22 1.55 10.40
CA VAL A 165 23.15 1.14 11.47
C VAL A 165 22.36 0.32 12.49
N LEU A 166 22.96 -0.74 13.02
CA LEU A 166 22.43 -1.48 14.17
C LEU A 166 22.89 -0.81 15.46
N PRO A 167 22.08 -0.82 16.52
CA PRO A 167 22.56 -0.49 17.85
C PRO A 167 23.72 -1.42 18.22
N GLN A 168 24.89 -0.85 18.53
CA GLN A 168 26.13 -1.60 18.78
C GLN A 168 26.07 -2.50 20.02
N ASN A 169 25.18 -2.18 20.98
CA ASN A 169 25.09 -2.87 22.26
C ASN A 169 24.11 -4.05 22.27
N GLN A 170 23.51 -4.39 21.13
CA GLN A 170 22.45 -5.40 21.04
C GLN A 170 22.76 -6.41 19.93
N PRO A 171 23.32 -7.58 20.25
CA PRO A 171 23.56 -8.63 19.28
C PRO A 171 22.21 -9.21 18.80
N ILE A 172 22.09 -9.47 17.50
CA ILE A 172 20.87 -10.02 16.89
C ILE A 172 21.23 -11.22 16.03
N VAL A 173 20.43 -12.29 16.14
CA VAL A 173 20.50 -13.41 15.21
C VAL A 173 19.40 -13.25 14.17
N VAL A 174 19.76 -13.14 12.88
CA VAL A 174 18.79 -12.90 11.80
C VAL A 174 18.63 -14.14 10.94
N LYS A 175 17.39 -14.60 10.76
CA LYS A 175 17.04 -15.74 9.90
C LYS A 175 16.36 -15.27 8.62
N ALA A 176 17.03 -15.40 7.47
CA ALA A 176 16.57 -14.87 6.19
C ALA A 176 16.97 -15.78 5.00
N LYS A 177 16.32 -15.59 3.84
CA LYS A 177 16.66 -16.34 2.62
C LYS A 177 17.88 -15.77 1.89
N LEU A 178 17.91 -14.45 1.74
CA LEU A 178 18.96 -13.73 1.03
C LEU A 178 19.49 -12.58 1.88
N VAL A 179 20.80 -12.42 1.93
CA VAL A 179 21.45 -11.33 2.68
C VAL A 179 22.50 -10.67 1.79
N SER A 180 22.61 -9.34 1.85
CA SER A 180 23.68 -8.63 1.15
C SER A 180 25.01 -8.70 1.91
N LYS A 181 26.15 -8.70 1.19
CA LYS A 181 27.49 -8.71 1.80
C LYS A 181 27.71 -7.58 2.82
N ILE A 182 27.17 -6.40 2.53
CA ILE A 182 27.24 -5.24 3.44
C ILE A 182 26.41 -5.49 4.70
N ALA A 183 25.24 -6.11 4.57
CA ALA A 183 24.41 -6.44 5.72
C ALA A 183 25.08 -7.48 6.62
N GLU A 184 25.67 -8.49 6.00
CA GLU A 184 26.42 -9.52 6.71
C GLU A 184 27.59 -8.96 7.51
N LYS A 185 28.40 -8.09 6.89
CA LYS A 185 29.52 -7.42 7.57
C LYS A 185 29.04 -6.65 8.81
N LYS A 186 27.98 -5.84 8.67
CA LYS A 186 27.44 -5.02 9.77
C LYS A 186 26.82 -5.84 10.90
N ILE A 187 26.13 -6.94 10.58
CA ILE A 187 25.54 -7.80 11.61
C ILE A 187 26.64 -8.51 12.40
N LYS A 188 27.70 -8.98 11.72
CA LYS A 188 28.87 -9.58 12.39
C LYS A 188 29.63 -8.56 13.24
N GLU A 189 29.81 -7.32 12.76
CA GLU A 189 30.42 -6.23 13.52
C GLU A 189 29.62 -5.88 14.79
N ALA A 190 28.29 -6.02 14.76
CA ALA A 190 27.42 -5.84 15.92
C ALA A 190 27.39 -7.06 16.87
N GLY A 191 28.23 -8.08 16.64
CA GLY A 191 28.25 -9.32 17.44
C GLY A 191 27.05 -10.25 17.17
N GLY A 192 26.32 -10.03 16.07
CA GLY A 192 25.20 -10.85 15.64
C GLY A 192 25.61 -11.99 14.71
N ALA A 193 24.66 -12.89 14.46
CA ALA A 193 24.83 -14.02 13.54
C ALA A 193 23.72 -14.06 12.49
N ILE A 194 23.98 -14.69 11.35
CA ILE A 194 23.02 -14.86 10.27
C ILE A 194 22.79 -16.34 10.03
N VAL A 195 21.52 -16.73 9.98
CA VAL A 195 21.09 -18.08 9.64
C VAL A 195 20.36 -18.03 8.30
N LEU A 196 20.96 -18.65 7.28
CA LEU A 196 20.30 -18.76 5.98
C LEU A 196 19.23 -19.85 6.04
N THR A 197 18.06 -19.56 5.46
CA THR A 197 16.93 -20.50 5.38
C THR A 197 16.48 -20.64 3.94
N ALA A 198 16.17 -21.86 3.51
CA ALA A 198 15.74 -22.17 2.15
C ALA A 198 14.32 -21.66 1.85
#